data_AF-K9FZF3-F1
#
_entry.id   AF-K9FZF3-F1
#
_cell.length_a   1.000
_cell.length_b   1.000
_cell.length_c   1.000
_cell.angle_alpha   90.00
_cell.angle_beta   90.00
_cell.angle_gamma   90.00
#
_symmetry.space_group_name_H-M   'P 1'
#
loop_
_entity.id
_entity.type
_entity.pdbx_description
1 polymer ?
#
loop_
_entity_poly.entity_id
_entity_poly.type
_entity_poly.pdbx_seq_one_letter_code
_entity_poly.pdbx_strand_id
1 'polypeptide(L)'
;MDHDPSVQYLEGLLGRTLRIHTTDTRMFVGLFKCTDADRNIILANSFEYRMPTKSAVQAAADEKQWGEGSETKSTTIKVNMTHRLIGLIVIPGRHITKIELE
;
A
#
# COMPACT_ATOMS: atom_id res chain seq x y z
N MET A 1 32.52 8.95 -13.29
CA MET A 1 31.26 9.66 -13.01
C MET A 1 30.98 9.40 -11.55
N ASP A 2 31.03 10.43 -10.72
CA ASP A 2 30.61 10.31 -9.32
C ASP A 2 29.11 9.98 -9.36
N HIS A 3 28.80 8.73 -9.05
CA HIS A 3 27.43 8.27 -9.04
C HIS A 3 26.75 8.95 -7.84
N ASP A 4 25.73 9.77 -8.10
CA ASP A 4 24.93 10.33 -7.02
C ASP A 4 24.40 9.16 -6.18
N PRO A 5 24.69 9.11 -4.86
CA PRO A 5 24.28 8.00 -4.01
C PRO A 5 22.76 7.80 -4.01
N SER A 6 22.00 8.87 -4.25
CA SER A 6 20.53 8.83 -4.40
C SER A 6 20.13 8.08 -5.67
N VAL A 7 20.83 8.31 -6.78
CA VAL A 7 20.58 7.61 -8.05
C VAL A 7 20.89 6.13 -7.90
N GLN A 8 22.04 5.78 -7.32
CA GLN A 8 22.39 4.38 -7.05
C GLN A 8 21.36 3.67 -6.16
N TYR A 9 20.87 4.37 -5.13
CA TYR A 9 19.83 3.84 -4.26
C TYR A 9 18.54 3.55 -5.04
N LEU A 10 18.07 4.50 -5.85
CA LEU A 10 16.86 4.33 -6.67
C LEU A 10 17.02 3.24 -7.72
N GLU A 11 18.20 3.13 -8.36
CA GLU A 11 18.52 2.05 -9.29
C GLU A 11 18.47 0.68 -8.60
N GLY A 12 18.97 0.58 -7.37
CA GLY A 12 18.89 -0.64 -6.56
C GLY A 12 17.47 -1.04 -6.15
N LEU A 13 16.48 -0.15 -6.30
CA LEU A 13 15.07 -0.46 -6.09
C LEU A 13 14.38 -0.97 -7.37
N LEU A 14 14.96 -0.78 -8.55
CA LEU A 14 14.36 -1.21 -9.81
C LEU A 14 14.12 -2.71 -9.81
N GLY A 15 12.92 -3.13 -10.21
CA GLY A 15 12.53 -4.53 -10.20
C GLY A 15 12.27 -5.09 -8.79
N ARG A 16 12.16 -4.26 -7.76
CA ARG A 16 11.67 -4.66 -6.42
C ARG A 16 10.21 -4.30 -6.25
N THR A 17 9.53 -5.00 -5.36
CA THR A 17 8.14 -4.68 -5.04
C THR A 17 8.10 -3.52 -4.06
N LEU A 18 7.31 -2.50 -4.41
CA LEU A 18 7.05 -1.35 -3.54
C LEU A 18 5.58 -1.32 -3.15
N ARG A 19 5.34 -0.90 -1.91
CA ARG A 19 4.03 -0.52 -1.39
C ARG A 19 3.93 0.99 -1.33
N ILE A 20 3.05 1.55 -2.14
CA ILE A 20 2.80 2.99 -2.26
C ILE A 20 1.48 3.35 -1.58
N HIS A 21 1.53 4.30 -0.66
CA HIS A 21 0.33 4.87 -0.02
C HIS A 21 -0.03 6.17 -0.70
N THR A 22 -1.32 6.38 -0.90
CA THR A 22 -1.84 7.59 -1.56
C THR A 22 -2.75 8.43 -0.66
N THR A 23 -2.93 9.69 -1.03
CA THR A 23 -3.72 10.68 -0.27
C THR A 23 -5.18 10.29 -0.07
N ASP A 24 -5.75 9.44 -0.93
CA ASP A 24 -7.15 9.00 -0.83
C ASP A 24 -7.32 7.62 -0.19
N THR A 25 -6.38 7.23 0.67
CA THR A 25 -6.37 5.99 1.49
C THR A 25 -6.17 4.68 0.72
N ARG A 26 -5.92 4.74 -0.60
CA ARG A 26 -5.56 3.57 -1.39
C ARG A 26 -4.10 3.22 -1.21
N MET A 27 -3.80 1.92 -1.25
CA MET A 27 -2.44 1.39 -1.34
C MET A 27 -2.27 0.67 -2.68
N PHE A 28 -1.10 0.84 -3.28
CA PHE A 28 -0.71 0.13 -4.49
C PHE A 28 0.53 -0.69 -4.21
N VAL A 29 0.49 -1.98 -4.52
CA VAL A 29 1.64 -2.88 -4.40
C VAL A 29 1.99 -3.38 -5.78
N GLY A 30 3.24 -3.21 -6.20
CA GLY A 30 3.67 -3.61 -7.52
C GLY A 30 5.17 -3.47 -7.74
N LEU A 31 5.62 -3.94 -8.89
CA LEU A 31 7.03 -3.97 -9.27
C LEU A 31 7.50 -2.59 -9.73
N PHE A 32 8.45 -1.99 -9.04
CA PHE A 32 9.00 -0.69 -9.38
C PHE A 32 9.77 -0.73 -10.70
N LYS A 33 9.33 0.07 -11.68
CA LYS A 33 9.95 0.11 -13.02
C LYS A 33 10.77 1.37 -13.27
N CYS A 34 10.29 2.51 -12.81
CA CYS A 34 11.02 3.78 -12.89
C CYS A 34 10.31 4.86 -12.09
N THR A 35 11.02 5.98 -11.91
CA THR A 35 10.48 7.24 -11.39
C THR A 35 11.07 8.43 -12.16
N ASP A 36 10.46 9.60 -12.02
CA ASP A 36 10.96 10.86 -12.57
C ASP A 36 11.20 11.92 -11.47
N ALA A 37 11.62 13.12 -11.87
CA ALA A 37 11.92 14.22 -10.96
C ALA A 37 10.70 14.69 -10.13
N ASP A 38 9.48 14.49 -10.65
CA ASP A 38 8.22 14.84 -9.99
C ASP A 38 7.72 13.73 -9.05
N ARG A 39 8.51 12.65 -8.89
CA ARG A 39 8.17 11.45 -8.11
C ARG A 39 6.97 10.69 -8.68
N ASN A 40 6.66 10.85 -9.97
CA ASN A 40 5.75 9.93 -10.62
C ASN A 40 6.39 8.54 -10.63
N ILE A 41 5.62 7.50 -10.33
CA ILE A 41 6.13 6.13 -10.23
C ILE A 41 5.38 5.23 -11.19
N ILE A 42 6.13 4.42 -11.93
CA ILE A 42 5.57 3.34 -12.75
C ILE A 42 5.70 2.02 -11.99
N LEU A 43 4.57 1.36 -11.76
CA LEU A 43 4.51 0.02 -11.19
C LEU A 43 3.94 -0.98 -12.20
N ALA A 44 4.57 -2.13 -12.34
CA ALA A 44 4.07 -3.27 -13.12
C ALA A 44 3.47 -4.36 -12.21
N ASN A 45 2.59 -5.20 -12.75
CA ASN A 45 1.90 -6.28 -12.01
C ASN A 45 1.24 -5.79 -10.71
N SER A 46 0.63 -4.61 -10.77
CA SER A 46 0.22 -3.89 -9.58
C SER A 46 -1.15 -4.32 -9.08
N PHE A 47 -1.31 -4.35 -7.76
CA PHE A 47 -2.58 -4.54 -7.08
C PHE A 47 -2.99 -3.26 -6.35
N GLU A 48 -4.26 -2.89 -6.46
CA GLU A 48 -4.88 -1.84 -5.65
C GLU A 48 -5.51 -2.47 -4.42
N TYR A 49 -5.22 -1.92 -3.24
CA TYR A 49 -5.85 -2.27 -1.98
C TYR A 49 -6.66 -1.08 -1.46
N ARG A 50 -7.88 -1.37 -0.99
CA ARG A 50 -8.78 -0.38 -0.38
C ARG A 50 -9.12 -0.78 1.04
N MET A 51 -9.14 0.24 1.90
CA MET A 51 -9.63 0.09 3.27
C MET A 51 -11.08 -0.44 3.28
N PRO A 52 -11.41 -1.38 4.18
CA PRO A 52 -12.77 -1.85 4.34
C PRO A 52 -13.69 -0.69 4.71
N THR A 53 -14.93 -0.77 4.26
CA THR A 53 -15.95 0.22 4.60
C THR A 53 -16.25 0.15 6.10
N LYS A 54 -16.75 1.24 6.68
CA LYS A 54 -17.16 1.28 8.10
C LYS A 54 -18.13 0.14 8.45
N SER A 55 -19.02 -0.21 7.52
CA SER A 55 -19.95 -1.34 7.68
C SER A 55 -19.24 -2.69 7.79
N ALA A 56 -18.19 -2.93 6.98
CA ALA A 56 -17.42 -4.17 7.04
C ALA A 56 -16.59 -4.27 8.33
N VAL A 57 -16.08 -3.12 8.82
CA VAL A 57 -15.39 -3.05 10.11
C VAL A 57 -16.36 -3.30 11.27
N GLN A 58 -17.57 -2.73 11.23
CA GLN A 58 -18.59 -2.93 12.26
C GLN A 58 -19.08 -4.38 12.30
N ALA A 59 -19.39 -4.99 11.15
CA ALA A 59 -19.79 -6.39 11.08
C ALA A 59 -18.71 -7.32 11.69
N ALA A 60 -17.43 -7.06 11.40
CA ALA A 60 -16.33 -7.82 11.99
C ALA A 60 -16.15 -7.57 13.51
N ALA A 61 -16.57 -6.40 14.01
CA ALA A 61 -16.56 -6.09 15.44
C ALA A 61 -17.70 -6.83 16.17
N ASP A 62 -18.91 -6.84 15.58
CA ASP A 62 -20.09 -7.49 16.13
C ASP A 62 -19.93 -9.02 16.18
N GLU A 63 -19.33 -9.63 15.15
CA GLU A 63 -19.01 -11.07 15.12
C GLU A 63 -18.07 -11.49 16.26
N LYS A 64 -17.08 -10.64 16.61
CA LYS A 64 -16.17 -10.92 17.73
C LYS A 64 -16.83 -10.77 19.10
N GLN A 65 -17.84 -9.92 19.22
CA GLN A 65 -18.52 -9.66 20.50
C GLN A 65 -19.32 -10.87 21.01
N TRP A 66 -19.68 -11.81 20.13
CA TRP A 66 -20.42 -13.03 20.49
C TRP A 66 -19.52 -14.25 20.81
N GLY A 67 -18.22 -14.19 20.50
CA GLY A 67 -17.31 -15.35 20.55
C GLY A 67 -16.34 -15.42 21.73
N GLU A 68 -16.02 -14.29 22.39
CA GLU A 68 -15.02 -14.27 23.47
C GLU A 68 -15.54 -13.48 24.67
N GLY A 69 -15.67 -14.18 25.81
CA GLY A 69 -16.02 -13.57 27.09
C GLY A 69 -15.01 -12.48 27.49
N SER A 70 -15.54 -11.28 27.71
CA SER A 70 -15.02 -10.18 28.53
C SER A 70 -13.60 -10.35 29.10
N GLU A 71 -12.59 -9.89 28.36
CA GLU A 71 -11.34 -9.42 28.97
C GLU A 71 -10.76 -8.23 28.19
N THR A 72 -10.51 -7.15 28.93
CA THR A 72 -10.11 -5.82 28.45
C THR A 72 -8.67 -5.82 27.92
N LYS A 73 -8.45 -6.41 26.74
CA LYS A 73 -7.21 -6.25 25.96
C LYS A 73 -7.58 -5.64 24.62
N SER A 74 -6.94 -4.51 24.27
CA SER A 74 -6.96 -3.86 22.95
C SER A 74 -7.23 -4.86 21.82
N THR A 75 -8.48 -4.98 21.41
CA THR A 75 -8.92 -6.01 20.47
C THR A 75 -8.52 -5.59 19.07
N THR A 76 -7.37 -6.07 18.60
CA THR A 76 -6.98 -5.95 17.20
C THR A 76 -8.02 -6.67 16.33
N ILE A 77 -8.82 -5.90 15.59
CA ILE A 77 -9.80 -6.43 14.64
C ILE A 77 -9.07 -6.65 13.31
N LYS A 78 -8.91 -7.91 12.91
CA LYS A 78 -8.39 -8.26 11.58
C LYS A 78 -9.55 -8.16 10.59
N VAL A 79 -9.50 -7.19 9.69
CA VAL A 79 -10.48 -7.05 8.61
C VAL A 79 -9.76 -7.24 7.28
N ASN A 80 -10.31 -8.08 6.41
CA ASN A 80 -9.75 -8.31 5.09
C ASN A 80 -9.92 -7.05 4.22
N MET A 81 -8.82 -6.61 3.62
CA MET A 81 -8.81 -5.53 2.65
C MET A 81 -9.35 -6.04 1.31
N THR A 82 -10.10 -5.21 0.60
CA THR A 82 -10.49 -5.54 -0.79
C THR A 82 -9.34 -5.18 -1.72
N HIS A 83 -9.03 -6.06 -2.68
CA HIS A 83 -7.96 -5.83 -3.64
C HIS A 83 -8.34 -6.26 -5.05
N ARG A 84 -7.67 -5.65 -6.05
CA ARG A 84 -7.80 -6.03 -7.47
C ARG A 84 -6.50 -5.84 -8.22
N LEU A 85 -6.26 -6.69 -9.22
CA LEU A 85 -5.17 -6.51 -10.19
C LEU A 85 -5.50 -5.34 -11.12
N ILE A 86 -4.56 -4.42 -11.28
CA ILE A 86 -4.67 -3.25 -12.16
C ILE A 86 -3.53 -3.18 -13.20
N GLY A 87 -2.53 -4.05 -13.13
CA GLY A 87 -1.51 -4.23 -14.16
C GLY A 87 -0.40 -3.16 -14.13
N LEU A 88 -0.13 -2.53 -15.27
CA LEU A 88 0.88 -1.48 -15.43
C LEU A 88 0.23 -0.10 -15.23
N ILE A 89 0.70 0.63 -14.22
CA ILE A 89 0.10 1.92 -13.85
C ILE A 89 1.15 2.99 -13.63
N VAL A 90 0.71 4.25 -13.73
CA VAL A 90 1.45 5.43 -13.27
C VAL A 90 0.73 6.00 -12.05
N ILE A 91 1.48 6.22 -10.96
CA ILE A 91 0.99 6.91 -9.77
C ILE A 91 1.59 8.31 -9.77
N PRO A 92 0.79 9.38 -9.88
CA PRO A 92 1.30 10.74 -9.86
C PRO A 92 1.94 11.07 -8.50
N GLY A 93 3.15 11.63 -8.52
CA GLY A 93 3.94 11.87 -7.29
C GLY A 93 3.26 12.79 -6.28
N ARG A 94 2.40 13.71 -6.74
CA ARG A 94 1.57 14.58 -5.88
C ARG A 94 0.59 13.84 -4.97
N HIS A 95 0.23 12.61 -5.31
CA HIS A 95 -0.71 11.80 -4.52
C HIS A 95 0.01 10.82 -3.59
N ILE A 96 1.34 10.69 -3.68
CA ILE A 96 2.10 9.73 -2.87
C ILE A 96 2.38 10.32 -1.50
N THR A 97 1.97 9.61 -0.45
CA THR A 97 2.19 10.01 0.95
C THR A 97 3.29 9.20 1.62
N LYS A 98 3.50 7.94 1.20
CA LYS A 98 4.51 7.05 1.74
C LYS A 98 4.90 5.99 0.70
N ILE A 99 6.18 5.64 0.67
CA ILE A 99 6.73 4.55 -0.14
C ILE A 99 7.42 3.59 0.83
N GLU A 100 7.08 2.31 0.74
CA GLU A 100 7.70 1.26 1.52
C GLU A 100 8.21 0.17 0.61
N LEU A 101 9.34 -0.38 0.98
CA LEU A 101 9.94 -1.54 0.34
C LEU A 101 9.36 -2.79 0.97
N GLU A 102 8.85 -3.71 0.14
CA GLU A 102 8.38 -5.03 0.61
C GLU A 102 9.56 -5.99 0.83
#